data_AF-A0A1I2TZQ1-F1
#
_entry.id   AF-A0A1I2TZQ1-F1
#
_cell.length_a   1.000
_cell.length_b   1.000
_cell.length_c   1.000
_cell.angle_alpha   90.00
_cell.angle_beta   90.00
_cell.angle_gamma   90.00
#
_symmetry.space_group_name_H-M   'P 1'
#
loop_
_entity.id
_entity.type
_entity.pdbx_description
1 polymer ?
#
loop_
_entity_poly.entity_id
_entity_poly.type
_entity_poly.pdbx_seq_one_letter_code
_entity_poly.pdbx_strand_id
1 'polypeptide(L)'
;MTEQSRAKLNKFSVWLSVAALIFSIALFWAGMSFLKAEVFPHYFNPQKHQIVKQNPDTKEVYAWQDASGAVYTPEDTQVKNFTWGITALLLFVMLSGMALYNKATKYYTGVLLAREPARSNQNYVPRLQ
;
A
#
# COMPACT_ATOMS: atom_id res chain seq x y z
N MET A 1 27.75 -14.78 -1.82
CA MET A 1 27.19 -13.94 -0.75
C MET A 1 27.79 -14.27 0.59
N THR A 2 28.60 -13.36 1.12
CA THR A 2 29.23 -13.44 2.45
C THR A 2 28.20 -13.17 3.58
N GLU A 3 28.51 -13.53 4.82
CA GLU A 3 27.64 -13.21 5.97
C GLU A 3 27.45 -11.71 6.16
N GLN A 4 28.48 -10.91 5.91
CA GLN A 4 28.39 -9.44 5.96
C GLN A 4 27.41 -8.88 4.92
N SER A 5 27.42 -9.42 3.69
CA SER A 5 26.47 -9.04 2.64
C SER A 5 25.03 -9.44 3.00
N ARG A 6 24.83 -10.59 3.64
CA ARG A 6 23.50 -11.01 4.14
C ARG A 6 22.98 -10.08 5.24
N ALA A 7 23.83 -9.69 6.20
CA ALA A 7 23.44 -8.76 7.26
C ALA A 7 23.05 -7.38 6.69
N LYS A 8 23.79 -6.88 5.68
CA LYS A 8 23.45 -5.63 4.96
C LYS A 8 22.12 -5.75 4.20
N LEU A 9 21.87 -6.89 3.54
CA LEU A 9 20.60 -7.15 2.86
C LEU A 9 19.42 -7.19 3.86
N ASN A 10 19.57 -7.84 5.01
CA ASN A 10 18.52 -7.89 6.03
C ASN A 10 18.20 -6.50 6.59
N LYS A 11 19.21 -5.69 6.92
CA LYS A 11 19.00 -4.30 7.37
C LYS A 11 18.26 -3.46 6.32
N PHE A 12 18.67 -3.58 5.06
CA PHE A 12 18.01 -2.89 3.95
C PHE A 12 16.55 -3.35 3.78
N SER A 13 16.30 -4.66 3.82
CA SER A 13 14.97 -5.26 3.72
C SER A 13 14.04 -4.78 4.84
N VAL A 14 14.51 -4.72 6.09
CA VAL A 14 13.72 -4.19 7.21
C VAL A 14 13.37 -2.72 6.98
N TRP A 15 14.36 -1.89 6.64
CA TRP A 15 14.13 -0.47 6.41
C TRP A 15 13.16 -0.22 5.24
N LEU A 16 13.35 -0.95 4.14
CA LEU A 16 12.47 -0.91 2.98
C LEU A 16 11.04 -1.35 3.33
N SER A 17 10.88 -2.37 4.17
CA SER A 17 9.56 -2.85 4.61
C SER A 17 8.83 -1.78 5.43
N VAL A 18 9.54 -1.10 6.35
CA VAL A 18 8.97 0.01 7.13
C VAL A 18 8.57 1.16 6.22
N ALA A 19 9.44 1.56 5.28
CA ALA A 19 9.14 2.61 4.32
C ALA A 19 7.92 2.25 3.43
N ALA A 20 7.86 1.01 2.95
CA ALA A 20 6.74 0.51 2.14
C ALA A 20 5.43 0.48 2.93
N LEU A 21 5.46 0.13 4.21
CA LEU A 21 4.28 0.17 5.09
C LEU A 21 3.74 1.59 5.23
N ILE A 22 4.61 2.55 5.58
CA ILE A 22 4.22 3.97 5.71
C ILE A 22 3.64 4.50 4.40
N PHE A 23 4.31 4.21 3.28
CA PHE A 23 3.84 4.59 1.96
C PHE A 23 2.48 3.97 1.62
N SER A 24 2.27 2.70 1.97
CA SER A 24 1.00 1.99 1.74
C SER A 24 -0.15 2.61 2.52
N ILE A 25 0.09 2.99 3.78
CA ILE A 25 -0.91 3.68 4.61
C ILE A 25 -1.28 5.03 3.98
N ALA A 26 -0.29 5.82 3.59
CA ALA A 26 -0.51 7.12 2.96
C ALA A 26 -1.27 6.99 1.63
N LEU A 27 -0.87 6.04 0.78
CA LEU A 27 -1.50 5.77 -0.51
C LEU A 27 -2.96 5.29 -0.35
N PHE A 28 -3.20 4.38 0.59
CA PHE A 28 -4.55 3.90 0.88
C PHE A 28 -5.46 5.02 1.41
N TRP A 29 -4.94 5.87 2.30
CA TRP A 29 -5.71 6.98 2.86
C TRP A 29 -6.03 8.05 1.80
N ALA A 30 -5.06 8.40 0.96
CA ALA A 30 -5.27 9.29 -0.18
C ALA A 30 -6.25 8.69 -1.19
N GLY A 31 -6.10 7.41 -1.54
CA GLY A 31 -6.98 6.69 -2.44
C GLY A 31 -8.42 6.61 -1.93
N MET A 32 -8.61 6.38 -0.63
CA MET A 32 -9.95 6.36 -0.02
C MET A 32 -10.61 7.73 -0.09
N SER A 33 -9.86 8.79 0.17
CA SER A 33 -10.36 10.17 0.07
C SER A 33 -10.76 10.50 -1.37
N PHE A 34 -9.94 10.10 -2.35
CA PHE A 34 -10.23 10.23 -3.76
C PHE A 34 -11.48 9.45 -4.19
N LEU A 35 -11.60 8.18 -3.77
CA LEU A 35 -12.76 7.35 -4.07
C LEU A 35 -14.06 7.99 -3.55
N LYS A 36 -14.08 8.52 -2.33
CA LYS A 36 -15.25 9.21 -1.76
C LYS A 36 -15.57 10.53 -2.46
N ALA A 37 -14.55 11.22 -2.98
CA ALA A 37 -14.73 12.54 -3.58
C ALA A 37 -15.22 12.45 -5.03
N GLU A 38 -14.60 11.57 -5.84
CA GLU A 38 -14.70 11.58 -7.30
C GLU A 38 -15.39 10.34 -7.88
N VAL A 39 -15.26 9.17 -7.25
CA VAL A 39 -15.75 7.89 -7.82
C VAL A 39 -17.09 7.48 -7.23
N PHE A 40 -17.26 7.67 -5.92
CA PHE A 40 -18.46 7.32 -5.16
C PHE A 40 -18.99 8.55 -4.41
N PRO A 41 -19.43 9.60 -5.15
CA PRO A 41 -19.88 10.85 -4.53
C PRO A 41 -21.10 10.66 -3.64
N HIS A 42 -21.89 9.60 -3.86
CA HIS A 42 -23.08 9.27 -3.06
C HIS A 42 -22.76 8.62 -1.72
N TYR A 43 -21.53 8.12 -1.52
CA TYR A 43 -21.12 7.57 -0.22
C TYR A 43 -21.00 8.68 0.83
N PHE A 44 -21.31 8.38 2.09
CA PHE A 44 -21.30 9.40 3.15
C PHE A 44 -19.96 10.13 3.25
N ASN A 45 -20.01 11.46 3.07
CA ASN A 45 -18.91 12.37 3.25
C ASN A 45 -19.35 13.54 4.16
N PRO A 46 -18.78 13.70 5.36
CA PRO A 46 -19.18 14.74 6.29
C PRO A 46 -18.93 16.17 5.78
N GLN A 47 -18.09 16.35 4.75
CA GLN A 47 -17.85 17.65 4.13
C GLN A 47 -18.89 18.01 3.06
N LYS A 48 -19.60 17.02 2.50
CA LYS A 48 -20.54 17.22 1.39
C LYS A 48 -22.00 16.92 1.79
N HIS A 49 -22.21 16.10 2.81
CA HIS A 49 -23.53 15.57 3.16
C HIS A 49 -23.98 15.97 4.56
N GLN A 50 -25.29 16.20 4.71
CA GLN A 50 -25.93 16.40 5.99
C GLN A 50 -26.57 15.10 6.48
N ILE A 51 -26.44 14.80 7.76
CA ILE A 51 -27.05 13.61 8.36
C ILE A 51 -28.55 13.86 8.53
N VAL A 52 -29.37 13.00 7.93
CA VAL A 52 -30.84 13.08 8.00
C VAL A 52 -31.38 12.14 9.07
N LYS A 53 -30.79 10.95 9.18
CA LYS A 53 -31.21 9.93 10.15
C LYS A 53 -29.98 9.31 10.79
N GLN A 54 -29.94 9.35 12.12
CA GLN A 54 -28.89 8.78 12.94
C GLN A 54 -29.49 8.02 14.12
N ASN A 55 -28.88 6.92 14.51
CA ASN A 55 -29.18 6.26 15.76
C ASN A 55 -28.78 7.18 16.94
N PRO A 56 -29.68 7.51 17.87
CA PRO A 56 -29.37 8.42 18.97
C PRO A 56 -28.32 7.85 19.94
N ASP A 57 -28.28 6.53 20.11
CA ASP A 57 -27.42 5.84 21.07
C ASP A 57 -26.09 5.43 20.45
N THR A 58 -26.12 4.77 19.29
CA THR A 58 -24.90 4.24 18.63
C THR A 58 -24.22 5.25 17.71
N LYS A 59 -24.88 6.37 17.41
CA LYS A 59 -24.43 7.39 16.42
C LYS A 59 -24.24 6.84 15.01
N GLU A 60 -24.77 5.66 14.70
CA GLU A 60 -24.78 5.12 13.34
C GLU A 60 -25.60 6.00 12.40
N VAL A 61 -25.04 6.34 11.25
CA VAL A 61 -25.72 7.13 10.22
C VAL A 61 -26.51 6.20 9.30
N TYR A 62 -27.83 6.36 9.29
CA TYR A 62 -28.72 5.56 8.46
C TYR A 62 -29.13 6.24 7.16
N ALA A 63 -29.09 7.57 7.11
CA ALA A 63 -29.35 8.33 5.90
C ALA A 63 -28.65 9.68 5.90
N TRP A 64 -28.24 10.13 4.72
CA TRP A 64 -27.63 11.44 4.52
C TRP A 64 -28.15 12.09 3.25
N GLN A 65 -28.15 13.41 3.23
CA GLN A 65 -28.62 14.22 2.11
C GLN A 65 -27.46 14.97 1.48
N ASP A 66 -27.44 15.03 0.15
CA ASP A 66 -26.50 15.83 -0.62
C ASP A 66 -26.96 17.28 -0.81
N ALA A 67 -26.12 18.11 -1.44
CA ALA A 67 -26.44 19.51 -1.71
C ALA A 67 -27.62 19.71 -2.70
N SER A 68 -28.00 18.68 -3.46
CA SER A 68 -29.14 18.71 -4.38
C SER A 68 -30.46 18.34 -3.71
N GLY A 69 -30.41 17.88 -2.46
CA GLY A 69 -31.57 17.43 -1.70
C GLY A 69 -31.85 15.92 -1.83
N ALA A 70 -31.03 15.17 -2.57
CA ALA A 70 -31.17 13.73 -2.71
C ALA A 70 -30.73 13.03 -1.41
N VAL A 71 -31.54 12.08 -0.94
CA VAL A 71 -31.27 11.31 0.28
C VAL A 71 -30.77 9.93 -0.09
N TYR A 72 -29.65 9.54 0.50
CA TYR A 72 -28.99 8.26 0.28
C TYR A 72 -28.96 7.44 1.57
N THR A 73 -28.97 6.12 1.40
CA THR A 73 -28.88 5.14 2.48
C THR A 73 -27.77 4.11 2.23
N PRO A 74 -27.27 3.42 3.26
CA PRO A 74 -26.29 2.34 3.09
C PRO A 74 -26.76 1.19 2.17
N GLU A 75 -28.06 1.02 1.99
CA GLU A 75 -28.64 -0.04 1.18
C GLU A 75 -28.71 0.29 -0.31
N ASP A 76 -28.49 1.55 -0.68
CA ASP A 76 -28.51 1.96 -2.08
C ASP A 76 -27.36 1.29 -2.85
N THR A 77 -27.65 0.73 -4.02
CA THR A 77 -26.67 -0.01 -4.83
C THR A 77 -25.40 0.80 -5.11
N GLN A 78 -25.56 2.11 -5.38
CA GLN A 78 -24.46 3.02 -5.65
C GLN A 78 -23.55 3.24 -4.42
N VAL A 79 -24.12 3.17 -3.21
CA VAL A 79 -23.39 3.29 -1.95
C VAL A 79 -22.70 1.97 -1.61
N LYS A 80 -23.37 0.83 -1.80
CA LYS A 80 -22.80 -0.51 -1.55
C LYS A 80 -21.58 -0.81 -2.44
N ASN A 81 -21.55 -0.25 -3.65
CA ASN A 81 -20.42 -0.41 -4.57
C ASN A 81 -19.10 0.20 -4.03
N PHE A 82 -19.18 1.13 -3.06
CA PHE A 82 -17.99 1.69 -2.41
C PHE A 82 -17.14 0.62 -1.73
N THR A 83 -17.75 -0.42 -1.15
CA THR A 83 -17.03 -1.54 -0.53
C THR A 83 -16.12 -2.23 -1.54
N TRP A 84 -16.61 -2.49 -2.75
CA TRP A 84 -15.82 -3.05 -3.84
C TRP A 84 -14.71 -2.10 -4.30
N GLY A 85 -14.99 -0.80 -4.32
CA GLY A 85 -13.99 0.23 -4.59
C GLY A 85 -12.84 0.21 -3.58
N ILE A 86 -13.14 0.11 -2.28
CA ILE A 86 -12.13 -0.04 -1.23
C ILE A 86 -11.35 -1.34 -1.41
N THR A 87 -12.02 -2.46 -1.67
CA THR A 87 -11.35 -3.74 -1.88
C THR A 87 -10.38 -3.67 -3.06
N ALA A 88 -10.80 -3.07 -4.18
CA ALA A 88 -9.94 -2.88 -5.34
C ALA A 88 -8.72 -1.99 -5.02
N LEU A 89 -8.93 -0.89 -4.27
CA LEU A 89 -7.83 -0.03 -3.80
C LEU A 89 -6.86 -0.79 -2.89
N LEU A 90 -7.36 -1.59 -1.96
CA LEU A 90 -6.54 -2.38 -1.05
C LEU A 90 -5.69 -3.40 -1.82
N LEU A 91 -6.28 -4.12 -2.77
CA LEU A 91 -5.55 -5.03 -3.66
C LEU A 91 -4.50 -4.30 -4.49
N PHE A 92 -4.83 -3.13 -5.03
CA PHE A 92 -3.88 -2.31 -5.77
C PHE A 92 -2.68 -1.88 -4.91
N VAL A 93 -2.93 -1.43 -3.68
CA VAL A 93 -1.87 -1.06 -2.72
C VAL A 93 -1.00 -2.26 -2.39
N MET A 94 -1.59 -3.43 -2.11
CA MET A 94 -0.83 -4.66 -1.83
C MET A 94 0.03 -5.09 -3.01
N LEU A 95 -0.53 -5.13 -4.22
CA LEU A 95 0.18 -5.54 -5.44
C LEU A 95 1.32 -4.57 -5.77
N SER A 96 1.06 -3.26 -5.67
CA SER A 96 2.09 -2.24 -5.92
C SER A 96 3.22 -2.31 -4.88
N GLY A 97 2.89 -2.48 -3.61
CA GLY A 97 3.88 -2.67 -2.53
C GLY A 97 4.73 -3.91 -2.73
N MET A 98 4.10 -5.05 -3.07
CA MET A 98 4.80 -6.30 -3.37
C MET A 98 5.73 -6.16 -4.59
N ALA A 99 5.26 -5.52 -5.66
CA ALA A 99 6.05 -5.29 -6.87
C ALA A 99 7.27 -4.39 -6.59
N LEU A 100 7.08 -3.29 -5.85
CA LEU A 100 8.14 -2.37 -5.46
C LEU A 100 9.17 -3.06 -4.55
N TYR A 101 8.72 -3.77 -3.52
CA TYR A 101 9.59 -4.48 -2.60
C TYR A 101 10.45 -5.54 -3.32
N ASN A 102 9.82 -6.34 -4.18
CA ASN A 102 10.52 -7.36 -4.97
C ASN A 102 11.53 -6.74 -5.93
N LYS A 103 11.18 -5.65 -6.61
CA LYS A 103 12.08 -4.95 -7.54
C LYS A 103 13.27 -4.33 -6.82
N ALA A 104 13.04 -3.63 -5.71
CA ALA A 104 14.10 -3.00 -4.93
C ALA A 104 15.04 -4.03 -4.29
N THR A 105 14.51 -5.13 -3.75
CA THR A 105 15.33 -6.20 -3.15
C THR A 105 16.18 -6.90 -4.21
N LYS A 106 15.60 -7.22 -5.38
CA LYS A 106 16.36 -7.80 -6.51
C LYS A 106 17.47 -6.87 -6.98
N TYR A 107 17.18 -5.58 -7.13
CA TYR A 107 18.15 -4.58 -7.54
C TYR A 107 19.30 -4.47 -6.53
N TYR A 108 18.99 -4.32 -5.23
CA TYR A 108 20.00 -4.20 -4.19
C TYR A 108 20.85 -5.46 -4.03
N THR A 109 20.24 -6.64 -4.17
CA THR A 109 20.96 -7.92 -4.20
C THR A 109 21.94 -7.97 -5.37
N GLY A 110 21.52 -7.56 -6.57
CA GLY A 110 22.39 -7.49 -7.74
C GLY A 110 23.59 -6.56 -7.53
N VAL A 111 23.36 -5.37 -6.95
CA VAL A 111 24.44 -4.42 -6.61
C VAL A 111 25.40 -5.01 -5.58
N LEU A 112 24.90 -5.70 -4.55
CA LEU A 112 25.74 -6.35 -3.56
C LEU A 112 26.61 -7.47 -4.17
N LEU A 113 26.02 -8.31 -5.02
CA LEU A 113 26.74 -9.39 -5.69
C LEU A 113 27.81 -8.86 -6.65
N ALA A 114 27.54 -7.79 -7.38
CA ALA A 114 28.51 -7.15 -8.27
C ALA A 114 29.68 -6.49 -7.51
N ARG A 115 29.48 -6.12 -6.23
CA ARG A 115 30.50 -5.52 -5.36
C ARG A 115 31.25 -6.55 -4.49
N GLU A 116 30.81 -7.80 -4.47
CA GLU A 116 31.62 -8.86 -3.85
C GLU A 116 32.84 -9.08 -4.74
N PRO A 117 34.08 -8.96 -4.22
CA PRO A 117 35.24 -9.36 -4.99
C PRO A 117 35.02 -10.80 -5.41
N ALA A 118 35.09 -11.07 -6.73
CA ALA A 118 35.06 -12.42 -7.27
C ALA A 118 35.98 -13.25 -6.37
N ARG A 119 35.42 -14.28 -5.71
CA ARG A 119 36.18 -15.21 -4.88
C ARG A 119 37.41 -15.57 -5.70
N SER A 120 38.56 -14.97 -5.38
CA SER A 120 39.75 -15.17 -6.17
C SER A 120 39.98 -16.66 -6.15
N ASN A 121 40.29 -17.24 -7.32
CA ASN A 121 40.87 -18.57 -7.44
C ASN A 121 41.99 -18.73 -6.40
N GLN A 122 41.65 -19.21 -5.19
CA GLN A 122 42.60 -19.43 -4.11
C GLN A 122 43.38 -20.74 -4.31
N ASN A 123 43.35 -21.32 -5.52
CA ASN A 123 44.02 -22.57 -5.88
C ASN A 123 45.03 -22.42 -7.04
N TYR A 124 45.57 -21.23 -7.31
CA TYR A 124 46.74 -21.14 -8.21
C TYR A 124 48.01 -20.91 -7.40
N VAL A 125 48.63 -22.01 -6.98
CA VAL A 125 50.02 -22.01 -6.53
C VAL A 125 50.86 -22.31 -7.78
N PRO A 126 51.60 -21.36 -8.36
CA PRO A 126 52.53 -21.70 -9.43
C PRO A 126 53.64 -22.58 -8.81
N ARG A 127 53.70 -23.86 -9.19
CA ARG A 127 54.92 -24.64 -8.97
C ARG A 127 56.00 -24.01 -9.84
N LEU A 128 56.95 -23.35 -9.19
CA LEU A 128 58.22 -22.98 -9.80
C LEU A 128 58.93 -24.30 -10.18
N GLN A 129 59.16 -24.50 -11.48
CA GLN A 129 60.18 -25.41 -12.00
C GLN A 129 61.39 -24.59 -12.41
#